data_AF-A0A2I0WHS1-F1
#
_entry.id   AF-A0A2I0WHS1-F1
#
_cell.length_a   1.000
_cell.length_b   1.000
_cell.length_c   1.000
_cell.angle_alpha   90.00
_cell.angle_beta   90.00
_cell.angle_gamma   90.00
#
_symmetry.space_group_name_H-M   'P 1'
#
loop_
_entity.id
_entity.type
_entity.pdbx_description
1 polymer ?
#
loop_
_entity_poly.entity_id
_entity_poly.type
_entity_poly.pdbx_seq_one_letter_code
_entity_poly.pdbx_strand_id
1 'polypeptide(L)'
;MPHTDHKRHLKEVLGREPTPVKLHSHTHKRQEDQQWIDERARKAYHREIQVEESEGSSGGSAEYSEYHTWSQEVGRTQQGRVYGLGSQAYAYEGQKSCGSSFLPNTQESLYTQQIATLTAELEQVRKAQTDWHIQIQQQMEMQQQIHIQQQKEMQQQMHMLQTQILEEIRKMRDEMSGRSTT
;
A
#
# COMPACT_ATOMS: atom_id res chain seq x y z
N MET A 1 -9.18 22.58 6.92
CA MET A 1 -10.60 22.78 6.57
C MET A 1 -10.81 22.39 5.11
N PRO A 2 -11.94 21.80 4.73
CA PRO A 2 -12.24 21.49 3.33
C PRO A 2 -12.45 22.76 2.49
N HIS A 3 -12.17 22.69 1.17
CA HIS A 3 -12.25 23.81 0.23
C HIS A 3 -13.64 24.49 0.17
N THR A 4 -14.70 23.73 0.46
CA THR A 4 -16.09 24.20 0.56
C THR A 4 -16.32 25.13 1.75
N ASP A 5 -15.63 24.92 2.86
CA ASP A 5 -15.69 25.80 4.04
C ASP A 5 -14.91 27.09 3.78
N HIS A 6 -13.74 27.00 3.12
CA HIS A 6 -12.98 28.18 2.70
C HIS A 6 -13.78 29.06 1.72
N LYS A 7 -14.50 28.45 0.76
CA LYS A 7 -15.36 29.18 -0.18
C LYS A 7 -16.50 29.90 0.53
N ARG A 8 -17.16 29.25 1.50
CA ARG A 8 -18.27 29.83 2.27
C ARG A 8 -17.79 31.01 3.11
N HIS A 9 -16.71 30.82 3.85
CA HIS A 9 -16.12 31.88 4.67
C HIS A 9 -15.67 33.06 3.81
N LEU A 10 -15.03 32.81 2.68
CA LEU A 10 -14.58 33.88 1.77
C LEU A 10 -15.76 34.60 1.10
N LYS A 11 -16.87 33.91 0.84
CA LYS A 11 -18.13 34.53 0.36
C LYS A 11 -18.73 35.46 1.41
N GLU A 12 -18.71 35.07 2.68
CA GLU A 12 -19.17 35.90 3.80
C GLU A 12 -18.30 37.15 3.96
N VAL A 13 -16.97 37.01 3.84
CA VAL A 13 -16.01 38.13 3.94
C VAL A 13 -16.11 39.08 2.75
N LEU A 14 -16.26 38.56 1.53
CA LEU A 14 -16.31 39.38 0.31
C LEU A 14 -17.72 39.90 -0.02
N GLY A 15 -18.76 39.42 0.67
CA GLY A 15 -20.16 39.72 0.38
C GLY A 15 -20.65 39.27 -1.01
N ARG A 16 -19.83 38.49 -1.73
CA ARG A 16 -20.08 38.00 -3.09
C ARG A 16 -19.38 36.68 -3.31
N GLU A 17 -19.77 35.95 -4.36
CA GLU A 17 -19.08 34.69 -4.67
C GLU A 17 -17.60 34.96 -4.99
N PRO A 18 -16.67 34.26 -4.31
CA PRO A 18 -15.25 34.45 -4.58
C PRO A 18 -14.90 33.90 -5.96
N THR A 19 -14.25 34.72 -6.77
CA THR A 19 -13.60 34.29 -8.02
C THR A 19 -12.62 33.16 -7.73
N PRO A 20 -12.46 32.16 -8.61
CA PRO A 20 -11.51 31.06 -8.43
C PRO A 20 -10.09 31.53 -8.08
N VAL A 21 -9.59 32.57 -8.75
CA VAL A 21 -8.31 33.25 -8.44
C VAL A 21 -8.21 33.71 -6.97
N LYS A 22 -9.28 34.31 -6.45
CA LYS A 22 -9.34 34.80 -5.05
C LYS A 22 -9.41 33.66 -4.06
N LEU A 23 -10.13 32.60 -4.40
CA LEU A 23 -10.22 31.41 -3.57
C LEU A 23 -8.89 30.65 -3.53
N HIS A 24 -8.21 30.54 -4.67
CA HIS A 24 -6.89 29.92 -4.79
C HIS A 24 -5.83 30.67 -3.97
N SER A 25 -5.74 31.98 -4.15
CA SER A 25 -4.82 32.81 -3.35
C SER A 25 -5.13 32.77 -1.85
N HIS A 26 -6.41 32.70 -1.46
CA HIS A 26 -6.79 32.58 -0.04
C HIS A 26 -6.41 31.23 0.58
N THR A 27 -6.45 30.15 -0.20
CA THR A 27 -6.21 28.78 0.30
C THR A 27 -4.74 28.35 0.21
N HIS A 28 -3.97 28.94 -0.70
CA HIS A 28 -2.58 28.56 -0.97
C HIS A 28 -1.56 29.63 -0.59
N LYS A 29 -1.99 30.66 0.15
CA LYS A 29 -1.10 31.59 0.85
C LYS A 29 -1.18 31.42 2.35
N ARG A 30 -0.03 31.51 3.00
CA ARG A 30 0.06 31.62 4.46
C ARG A 30 -0.53 32.98 4.87
N GLN A 31 -1.38 32.99 5.90
CA GLN A 31 -2.06 34.23 6.32
C GLN A 31 -1.08 35.25 6.93
N GLU A 32 -0.01 34.77 7.58
CA GLU A 32 0.96 35.59 8.33
C GLU A 32 1.81 36.51 7.44
N ASP A 33 2.35 35.97 6.34
CA ASP A 33 3.33 36.63 5.47
C ASP A 33 2.86 36.73 4.01
N GLN A 34 1.65 36.25 3.71
CA GLN A 34 1.06 36.19 2.37
C GLN A 34 1.94 35.45 1.36
N GLN A 35 2.87 34.61 1.83
CA GLN A 35 3.71 33.79 0.96
C GLN A 35 2.97 32.55 0.47
N TRP A 36 3.32 32.13 -0.74
CA TRP A 36 2.79 30.91 -1.33
C TRP A 36 3.29 29.69 -0.56
N ILE A 37 2.38 28.78 -0.25
CA ILE A 37 2.69 27.54 0.47
C ILE A 37 3.59 26.64 -0.39
N ASP A 38 3.45 26.69 -1.71
CA ASP A 38 4.31 26.01 -2.66
C ASP A 38 4.54 26.82 -3.94
N GLU A 39 5.63 26.49 -4.63
CA GLU A 39 6.00 27.12 -5.91
C GLU A 39 4.98 26.79 -7.02
N ARG A 40 4.23 25.69 -6.86
CA ARG A 40 3.19 25.25 -7.81
C ARG A 40 1.96 26.15 -7.74
N ALA A 41 1.46 26.51 -6.56
CA ALA A 41 0.34 27.43 -6.41
C ALA A 41 0.69 28.84 -6.91
N ARG A 42 1.93 29.28 -6.69
CA ARG A 42 2.42 30.56 -7.21
C ARG A 42 2.37 30.62 -8.74
N LYS A 43 2.84 29.57 -9.42
CA LYS A 43 2.82 29.48 -10.88
C LYS A 43 1.41 29.42 -11.44
N ALA A 44 0.50 28.67 -10.80
CA ALA A 44 -0.90 28.58 -11.23
C ALA A 44 -1.60 29.94 -11.17
N TYR A 45 -1.41 30.69 -10.06
CA TYR A 45 -1.99 32.02 -9.89
C TYR A 45 -1.55 33.03 -10.96
N HIS A 46 -0.26 33.06 -11.29
CA HIS A 46 0.25 33.98 -12.31
C HIS A 46 -0.30 33.71 -13.71
N ARG A 47 -0.57 32.45 -14.05
CA ARG A 47 -1.13 32.10 -15.35
C ARG A 47 -2.62 32.42 -15.42
N GLU A 48 -3.36 32.22 -14.34
CA GLU A 48 -4.78 32.57 -14.28
C GLU A 48 -5.01 34.08 -14.47
N ILE A 49 -4.17 34.91 -13.85
CA ILE A 49 -4.19 36.36 -14.09
C ILE A 49 -3.86 36.71 -15.55
N GLN A 50 -2.89 36.01 -16.17
CA GLN A 50 -2.55 36.24 -17.59
C GLN A 50 -3.68 35.86 -18.54
N VAL A 51 -4.46 34.82 -18.21
CA VAL A 51 -5.63 34.40 -18.98
C VAL A 51 -6.78 35.40 -18.81
N GLU A 52 -7.06 35.85 -17.58
CA GLU A 52 -8.06 36.90 -17.32
C GLU A 52 -7.72 38.23 -18.01
N GLU A 53 -6.44 38.61 -18.11
CA GLU A 53 -6.00 39.82 -18.81
C GLU A 53 -6.06 39.69 -20.35
N SER A 54 -5.92 38.48 -20.89
CA SER A 54 -5.98 38.23 -22.34
C SER A 54 -7.41 38.02 -22.87
N GLU A 55 -8.37 37.69 -21.99
CA GLU A 55 -9.78 37.42 -22.35
C GLU A 55 -10.72 38.54 -21.89
N GLY A 56 -10.25 39.79 -21.95
CA GLY A 56 -11.14 40.95 -21.92
C GLY A 56 -12.15 40.86 -23.07
N SER A 57 -13.41 40.55 -22.75
CA SER A 57 -14.58 40.57 -23.63
C SER A 57 -14.94 39.27 -24.36
N SER A 58 -15.49 38.29 -23.64
CA SER A 58 -16.65 37.54 -24.15
C SER A 58 -17.42 36.87 -23.00
N GLY A 59 -18.63 37.36 -22.72
CA GLY A 59 -19.50 36.88 -21.65
C GLY A 59 -20.19 35.54 -21.94
N GLY A 60 -19.43 34.49 -22.24
CA GLY A 60 -19.98 33.16 -22.49
C GLY A 60 -18.99 32.03 -22.25
N SER A 61 -19.31 31.18 -21.26
CA SER A 61 -18.71 29.85 -21.04
C SER A 61 -17.25 29.80 -20.54
N ALA A 62 -16.90 30.63 -19.55
CA ALA A 62 -15.58 30.63 -18.89
C ALA A 62 -15.31 29.38 -18.01
N GLU A 63 -16.36 28.70 -17.49
CA GLU A 63 -16.19 27.58 -16.54
C GLU A 63 -15.47 26.35 -17.11
N TYR A 64 -15.51 26.13 -18.43
CA TYR A 64 -14.86 24.97 -19.06
C TYR A 64 -13.38 25.21 -19.41
N SER A 65 -13.01 26.47 -19.70
CA SER A 65 -11.64 26.86 -20.09
C SER A 65 -10.69 26.91 -18.90
N GLU A 66 -11.20 27.39 -17.76
CA GLU A 66 -10.49 27.48 -16.50
C GLU A 66 -10.02 26.07 -16.06
N TYR A 67 -10.92 25.10 -16.01
CA TYR A 67 -10.63 23.72 -15.59
C TYR A 67 -9.57 22.99 -16.45
N HIS A 68 -9.58 23.24 -17.77
CA HIS A 68 -8.63 22.61 -18.68
C HIS A 68 -7.21 23.16 -18.52
N THR A 69 -7.10 24.45 -18.18
CA THR A 69 -5.83 25.13 -17.88
C THR A 69 -5.27 24.66 -16.53
N TRP A 70 -6.15 24.50 -15.53
CA TRP A 70 -5.80 23.97 -14.21
C TRP A 70 -5.34 22.49 -14.25
N SER A 71 -5.99 21.65 -15.06
CA SER A 71 -5.66 20.22 -15.17
C SER A 71 -4.31 19.96 -15.88
N GLN A 72 -3.87 20.84 -16.77
CA GLN A 72 -2.60 20.67 -17.49
C GLN A 72 -1.37 20.91 -16.60
N GLU A 73 -1.45 21.86 -15.67
CA GLU A 73 -0.27 22.36 -14.94
C GLU A 73 -0.09 21.76 -13.54
N VAL A 74 -1.18 21.42 -12.84
CA VAL A 74 -1.10 20.98 -11.42
C VAL A 74 -0.79 19.49 -11.28
N GLY A 75 -0.84 18.74 -12.38
CA GLY A 75 -0.41 17.34 -12.42
C GLY A 75 -1.35 16.54 -13.28
N ARG A 76 -0.76 15.85 -14.27
CA ARG A 76 -1.40 14.83 -15.10
C ARG A 76 -2.54 14.14 -14.36
N THR A 77 -3.71 14.21 -14.97
CA THR A 77 -4.97 13.58 -14.58
C THR A 77 -4.75 12.16 -14.04
N GLN A 78 -4.52 12.01 -12.74
CA GLN A 78 -4.73 10.72 -12.09
C GLN A 78 -6.21 10.64 -11.76
N GLN A 79 -6.93 9.88 -12.59
CA GLN A 79 -8.28 9.39 -12.29
C GLN A 79 -9.30 10.49 -11.92
N GLY A 80 -9.42 11.54 -12.73
CA GLY A 80 -10.53 12.50 -12.63
C GLY A 80 -10.60 13.31 -11.34
N ARG A 81 -9.54 13.35 -10.53
CA ARG A 81 -9.48 14.12 -9.28
C ARG A 81 -8.38 15.17 -9.36
N VAL A 82 -8.78 16.44 -9.32
CA VAL A 82 -7.85 17.58 -9.25
C VAL A 82 -7.34 17.72 -7.82
N TYR A 83 -6.02 17.79 -7.68
CA TYR A 83 -5.36 17.98 -6.39
C TYR A 83 -5.75 19.34 -5.79
N GLY A 84 -6.25 19.37 -4.55
CA GLY A 84 -6.69 20.60 -3.87
C GLY A 84 -8.21 20.87 -3.88
N LEU A 85 -9.00 20.17 -4.70
CA LEU A 85 -10.46 20.40 -4.83
C LEU A 85 -11.33 19.56 -3.87
N GLY A 86 -10.75 18.61 -3.14
CA GLY A 86 -11.47 17.76 -2.18
C GLY A 86 -12.69 17.04 -2.80
N SER A 87 -13.72 16.78 -1.99
CA SER A 87 -14.94 16.05 -2.35
C SER A 87 -15.78 16.71 -3.46
N GLN A 88 -15.44 17.93 -3.87
CA GLN A 88 -16.16 18.68 -4.92
C GLN A 88 -15.80 18.17 -6.34
N ALA A 89 -14.75 17.36 -6.48
CA ALA A 89 -14.41 16.70 -7.76
C ALA A 89 -15.52 15.79 -8.30
N TYR A 90 -16.41 15.27 -7.44
CA TYR A 90 -17.50 14.38 -7.83
C TYR A 90 -18.72 15.10 -8.45
N ALA A 91 -18.91 16.39 -8.19
CA ALA A 91 -20.14 17.10 -8.60
C ALA A 91 -20.27 17.29 -10.12
N TYR A 92 -19.18 17.08 -10.88
CA TYR A 92 -19.14 17.28 -12.33
C TYR A 92 -19.10 15.97 -13.14
N GLU A 93 -19.07 14.80 -12.49
CA GLU A 93 -19.13 13.51 -13.18
C GLU A 93 -20.52 13.24 -13.79
N GLY A 94 -21.55 14.00 -13.40
CA GLY A 94 -22.94 13.81 -13.80
C GLY A 94 -23.44 14.55 -15.06
N GLN A 95 -22.66 15.44 -15.68
CA GLN A 95 -23.09 16.16 -16.90
C GLN A 95 -22.11 15.97 -18.06
N LYS A 96 -21.94 14.72 -18.51
CA LYS A 96 -21.38 14.45 -19.85
C LYS A 96 -22.53 14.32 -20.85
N SER A 97 -22.99 15.45 -21.37
CA SER A 97 -23.81 15.48 -22.58
C SER A 97 -23.23 16.50 -23.55
N CYS A 98 -22.18 16.11 -24.28
CA CYS A 98 -21.91 16.60 -25.63
C CYS A 98 -20.87 15.71 -26.30
N GLY A 99 -21.14 15.35 -27.55
CA GLY A 99 -20.40 14.36 -28.32
C GLY A 99 -18.98 14.79 -28.64
N SER A 100 -18.04 13.89 -28.36
CA SER A 100 -16.86 13.77 -29.20
C SER A 100 -16.28 12.37 -29.03
N SER A 101 -16.26 11.64 -30.14
CA SER A 101 -15.79 10.28 -30.27
C SER A 101 -14.28 10.22 -30.03
N PHE A 102 -13.85 10.14 -28.76
CA PHE A 102 -12.47 9.86 -28.41
C PHE A 102 -12.41 8.64 -27.47
N LEU A 103 -11.69 7.63 -27.95
CA LEU A 103 -11.60 6.24 -27.50
C LEU A 103 -11.42 6.07 -25.97
N PRO A 104 -12.41 5.49 -25.24
CA PRO A 104 -12.29 5.21 -23.80
C PRO A 104 -11.41 3.96 -23.48
N ASN A 105 -11.12 3.14 -24.48
CA ASN A 105 -10.69 1.76 -24.27
C ASN A 105 -9.23 1.60 -23.77
N THR A 106 -8.36 2.58 -24.03
CA THR A 106 -6.90 2.41 -23.78
C THR A 106 -6.52 2.64 -22.32
N GLN A 107 -7.18 3.56 -21.61
CA GLN A 107 -6.82 3.89 -20.23
C GLN A 107 -7.37 2.86 -19.23
N GLU A 108 -8.57 2.34 -19.47
CA GLU A 108 -9.20 1.28 -18.67
C GLU A 108 -8.43 -0.04 -18.79
N SER A 109 -7.93 -0.36 -19.99
CA SER A 109 -7.07 -1.52 -20.23
C SER A 109 -5.76 -1.46 -19.43
N LEU A 110 -5.10 -0.29 -19.34
CA LEU A 110 -3.85 -0.13 -18.59
C LEU A 110 -4.04 -0.29 -17.08
N TYR A 111 -5.10 0.28 -16.52
CA TYR A 111 -5.42 0.11 -15.09
C TYR A 111 -5.78 -1.33 -14.77
N THR A 112 -6.57 -1.99 -15.62
CA THR A 112 -6.94 -3.40 -15.45
C THR A 112 -5.71 -4.29 -15.52
N GLN A 113 -4.78 -4.02 -16.45
CA GLN A 113 -3.51 -4.72 -16.54
C GLN A 113 -2.69 -4.56 -15.25
N GLN A 114 -2.56 -3.33 -14.73
CA GLN A 114 -1.78 -3.07 -13.51
C GLN A 114 -2.38 -3.73 -12.26
N ILE A 115 -3.71 -3.73 -12.12
CA ILE A 115 -4.41 -4.41 -11.03
C ILE A 115 -4.19 -5.93 -11.13
N ALA A 116 -4.25 -6.50 -12.33
CA ALA A 116 -3.98 -7.91 -12.55
C ALA A 116 -2.54 -8.28 -12.16
N THR A 117 -1.55 -7.47 -12.55
CA THR A 117 -0.14 -7.72 -12.18
C THR A 117 0.06 -7.67 -10.67
N LEU A 118 -0.45 -6.63 -10.00
CA LEU A 118 -0.33 -6.48 -8.54
C LEU A 118 -1.06 -7.60 -7.78
N THR A 119 -2.22 -8.04 -8.30
CA THR A 119 -2.97 -9.15 -7.71
C THR A 119 -2.17 -10.45 -7.80
N ALA A 120 -1.56 -10.72 -8.95
CA ALA A 120 -0.71 -11.90 -9.13
C ALA A 120 0.56 -11.85 -8.24
N GLU A 121 1.17 -10.68 -8.07
CA GLU A 121 2.31 -10.49 -7.16
C GLU A 121 1.91 -10.76 -5.70
N LEU A 122 0.78 -10.22 -5.24
CA LEU A 122 0.28 -10.47 -3.89
C LEU A 122 -0.03 -11.95 -3.63
N GLU A 123 -0.58 -12.64 -4.63
CA GLU A 123 -0.85 -14.08 -4.54
C GLU A 123 0.46 -14.90 -4.49
N GLN A 124 1.46 -14.52 -5.29
CA GLN A 124 2.79 -15.14 -5.20
C GLN A 124 3.45 -14.91 -3.84
N VAL A 125 3.39 -13.69 -3.29
CA VAL A 125 3.94 -13.40 -1.96
C VAL A 125 3.24 -14.23 -0.89
N ARG A 126 1.91 -14.35 -0.95
CA ARG A 126 1.13 -15.22 -0.04
C ARG A 126 1.56 -16.67 -0.15
N LYS A 127 1.73 -17.18 -1.36
CA LYS A 127 2.20 -18.56 -1.58
C LYS A 127 3.61 -18.77 -1.04
N ALA A 128 4.54 -17.85 -1.31
CA ALA A 128 5.90 -17.91 -0.78
C ALA A 128 5.90 -17.86 0.76
N GLN A 129 5.01 -17.07 1.35
CA GLN A 129 4.84 -17.00 2.81
C GLN A 129 4.33 -18.31 3.40
N THR A 130 3.37 -18.98 2.75
CA THR A 130 2.88 -20.29 3.18
C THR A 130 3.94 -21.36 3.02
N ASP A 131 4.67 -21.35 1.90
CA ASP A 131 5.73 -22.31 1.62
C ASP A 131 6.87 -22.18 2.66
N TRP A 132 7.24 -20.96 3.03
CA TRP A 132 8.22 -20.69 4.08
C TRP A 132 7.76 -21.17 5.46
N HIS A 133 6.48 -20.99 5.80
CA HIS A 133 5.91 -21.52 7.05
C HIS A 133 5.98 -23.05 7.09
N ILE A 134 5.59 -23.70 5.99
CA ILE A 134 5.65 -25.17 5.87
C ILE A 134 7.10 -25.65 6.00
N GLN A 135 8.05 -24.97 5.36
CA GLN A 135 9.46 -25.33 5.42
C GLN A 135 10.02 -25.26 6.85
N ILE A 136 9.71 -24.20 7.59
CA ILE A 136 10.14 -24.06 8.99
C ILE A 136 9.50 -25.12 9.87
N GLN A 137 8.22 -25.40 9.67
CA GLN A 137 7.54 -26.45 10.42
C GLN A 137 8.20 -27.82 10.17
N GLN A 138 8.48 -28.17 8.91
CA GLN A 138 9.19 -29.40 8.56
C GLN A 138 10.59 -29.46 9.19
N GLN A 139 11.31 -28.33 9.21
CA GLN A 139 12.63 -28.28 9.84
C GLN A 139 12.55 -28.53 11.36
N MET A 140 11.56 -27.96 12.04
CA MET A 140 11.33 -28.21 13.47
C MET A 140 10.96 -29.67 13.73
N GLU A 141 10.07 -30.25 12.94
CA GLU A 141 9.68 -31.66 13.05
C GLU A 141 10.87 -32.60 12.82
N MET A 142 11.73 -32.30 11.84
CA MET A 142 12.96 -33.05 11.59
C MET A 142 13.93 -32.96 12.79
N GLN A 143 14.14 -31.77 13.35
CA GLN A 143 14.98 -31.63 14.54
C GLN A 143 14.42 -32.40 15.74
N GLN A 144 13.10 -32.37 15.94
CA GLN A 144 12.46 -33.17 16.99
C GLN A 144 12.65 -34.66 16.75
N GLN A 145 12.49 -35.15 15.53
CA GLN A 145 12.73 -36.57 15.21
C GLN A 145 14.17 -36.98 15.48
N ILE A 146 15.15 -36.15 15.08
CA ILE A 146 16.57 -36.41 15.38
C ILE A 146 16.78 -36.49 16.90
N HIS A 147 16.20 -35.56 17.66
CA HIS A 147 16.34 -35.58 19.11
C HIS A 147 15.70 -36.83 19.74
N ILE A 148 14.50 -37.21 19.31
CA ILE A 148 13.82 -38.43 19.76
C ILE A 148 14.64 -39.67 19.40
N GLN A 149 15.22 -39.70 18.20
CA GLN A 149 16.05 -40.82 17.75
C GLN A 149 17.32 -40.95 18.59
N GLN A 150 18.01 -39.84 18.88
CA GLN A 150 19.17 -39.82 19.78
C GLN A 150 18.81 -40.32 21.18
N GLN A 151 17.64 -39.93 21.71
CA GLN A 151 17.17 -40.45 23.00
C GLN A 151 16.93 -41.96 22.96
N LYS A 152 16.31 -42.47 21.89
CA LYS A 152 16.09 -43.92 21.72
C LYS A 152 17.40 -44.68 21.63
N GLU A 153 18.39 -44.18 20.89
CA GLU A 153 19.71 -44.79 20.79
C GLU A 153 20.42 -44.82 22.14
N MET A 154 20.35 -43.74 22.91
CA MET A 154 20.91 -43.70 24.27
C MET A 154 20.22 -44.71 25.19
N GLN A 155 18.90 -44.85 25.10
CA GLN A 155 18.16 -45.87 25.86
C GLN A 155 18.54 -47.29 25.44
N GLN A 156 18.72 -47.54 24.14
CA GLN A 156 19.16 -48.84 23.63
C GLN A 156 20.58 -49.17 24.11
N GLN A 157 21.49 -48.21 24.10
CA GLN A 157 22.85 -48.40 24.63
C GLN A 157 22.82 -48.69 26.13
N MET A 158 22.01 -47.97 26.91
CA MET A 158 21.84 -48.23 28.33
C MET A 158 21.28 -49.64 28.58
N HIS A 159 20.26 -50.04 27.83
CA HIS A 159 19.67 -51.37 27.93
C HIS A 159 20.69 -52.45 27.56
N MET A 160 21.45 -52.25 26.48
CA MET A 160 22.51 -53.17 26.07
C MET A 160 23.57 -53.34 27.17
N LEU A 161 24.01 -52.24 27.78
CA LEU A 161 24.96 -52.29 28.90
C LEU A 161 24.36 -53.05 30.09
N GLN A 162 23.09 -52.82 30.41
CA GLN A 162 22.40 -53.53 31.49
C GLN A 162 22.34 -55.03 31.21
N THR A 163 22.00 -55.44 29.98
CA THR A 163 21.99 -56.85 29.56
C THR A 163 23.38 -57.48 29.68
N GLN A 164 24.43 -56.78 29.22
CA GLN A 164 25.81 -57.27 29.29
C GLN A 164 26.27 -57.48 30.73
N ILE A 165 25.96 -56.56 31.64
CA ILE A 165 26.26 -56.72 33.07
C ILE A 165 25.56 -57.95 33.65
N LEU A 166 24.29 -58.16 33.31
CA LEU A 166 23.53 -59.32 33.78
C LEU A 166 24.10 -60.64 33.27
N GLU A 167 24.57 -60.68 32.02
CA GLU A 167 25.24 -61.85 31.45
C GLU A 167 26.57 -62.15 32.14
N GLU A 168 27.39 -61.13 32.41
CA GLU A 168 28.66 -61.32 33.15
C GLU A 168 28.42 -61.80 34.58
N ILE A 169 27.41 -61.28 35.29
CA ILE A 169 27.02 -61.78 36.63
C ILE A 169 26.57 -63.24 36.56
N ARG A 170 25.80 -63.61 35.54
CA ARG A 170 25.36 -64.99 35.33
C ARG A 170 26.54 -65.92 35.08
N LYS A 171 27.46 -65.51 34.22
CA LYS A 171 28.69 -66.25 33.91
C LYS A 171 29.55 -66.45 35.15
N MET A 172 29.80 -65.40 35.94
CA MET A 172 30.55 -65.51 37.19
C MET A 172 29.89 -66.46 38.20
N ARG A 173 28.55 -66.47 38.28
CA ARG A 173 27.82 -67.41 39.13
C ARG A 173 28.03 -68.86 38.69
N ASP A 174 27.93 -69.13 37.39
CA ASP A 174 28.08 -70.48 36.84
C ASP A 174 29.52 -71.00 37.04
N GLU A 175 30.52 -70.14 36.86
CA GLU A 175 31.94 -70.46 37.12
C GLU A 175 32.22 -70.79 38.59
N MET A 176 31.63 -70.05 39.54
CA MET A 176 31.78 -70.36 40.97
C MET A 176 31.02 -71.63 41.39
N SER A 177 29.87 -71.92 40.76
CA SER A 177 29.09 -73.13 41.05
C SER A 177 29.79 -74.40 40.54
N GLY A 178 30.46 -74.36 39.38
CA GLY A 178 31.17 -75.52 38.81
C GLY A 178 32.48 -75.87 39.52
N ARG A 179 33.07 -74.92 40.27
CA ARG A 179 34.31 -75.12 41.02
C ARG A 179 34.13 -75.74 42.41
N SER A 180 32.90 -75.85 42.89
CA SER A 180 32.58 -76.36 44.24
C SER A 180 32.29 -77.87 44.27
N THR A 181 32.39 -78.58 43.14
CA THR A 181 32.04 -80.02 43.01
C THR A 181 33.24 -80.95 42.75
N THR A 182 34.47 -80.51 43.01
CA THR A 182 35.70 -81.34 42.97
C THR A 182 36.42 -81.25 44.30
#